data_AF-A0A7X8V7J4-F1
#
_entry.id   AF-A0A7X8V7J4-F1
#
_cell.length_a   1.000
_cell.length_b   1.000
_cell.length_c   1.000
_cell.angle_alpha   90.00
_cell.angle_beta   90.00
_cell.angle_gamma   90.00
#
_symmetry.space_group_name_H-M   'P 1'
#
loop_
_entity.id
_entity.type
_entity.pdbx_description
1 polymer ?
#
loop_
_entity_poly.entity_id
_entity_poly.type
_entity_poly.pdbx_seq_one_letter_code
_entity_poly.pdbx_strand_id
1 'polypeptide(L)'
;MKLKFIFPLLLAVAACAPKSGLADLSKEEKALINESDSLMHVFTVTDSSEPAVLRAQSKDLTAKDLKSPEFQALVAKMKYTVQDPSQNGVGIAAPQVGLNRRLIIVCRLDKPGEPFEAYANPVLDSLWGETIIGREGCLSIPGLRGNVPRSEFAIVRHTNPETLETERDTVSAYVARIFQHEIDHLNGILYTDRTEDLWSEEE
;
A
#
# COMPACT_ATOMS: atom_id res chain seq x y z
N MET A 1 15.15 -14.38 -50.05
CA MET A 1 14.48 -13.47 -49.09
C MET A 1 14.89 -13.87 -47.68
N LYS A 2 15.69 -13.06 -46.98
CA LYS A 2 16.00 -13.26 -45.55
C LYS A 2 15.05 -12.40 -44.73
N LEU A 3 14.18 -13.05 -43.95
CA LEU A 3 13.21 -12.39 -43.08
C LEU A 3 13.95 -11.88 -41.84
N LYS A 4 14.05 -10.55 -41.67
CA LYS A 4 14.60 -9.92 -40.46
C LYS A 4 13.50 -9.92 -39.39
N PHE A 5 13.65 -10.76 -38.37
CA PHE A 5 12.85 -10.64 -37.15
C PHE A 5 13.36 -9.43 -36.36
N ILE A 6 12.52 -8.40 -36.28
CA ILE A 6 12.73 -7.26 -35.39
C ILE A 6 12.17 -7.69 -34.03
N PHE A 7 13.05 -8.01 -33.08
CA PHE A 7 12.66 -8.15 -31.68
C PHE A 7 12.33 -6.76 -31.14
N PRO A 8 11.16 -6.53 -30.52
CA PRO A 8 10.92 -5.28 -29.83
C PRO A 8 11.80 -5.27 -28.58
N LEU A 9 12.68 -4.27 -28.51
CA LEU A 9 13.46 -3.98 -27.31
C LEU A 9 12.47 -3.55 -26.22
N LEU A 10 12.17 -4.47 -25.30
CA LEU A 10 11.40 -4.15 -24.10
C LEU A 10 12.25 -3.17 -23.28
N LEU A 11 11.91 -1.90 -23.35
CA LEU A 11 12.55 -0.86 -22.56
C LEU A 11 12.15 -1.10 -21.10
N ALA A 12 13.02 -1.75 -20.33
CA ALA A 12 12.87 -1.82 -18.89
C ALA A 12 12.98 -0.40 -18.34
N VAL A 13 11.84 0.25 -18.12
CA VAL A 13 11.78 1.49 -17.36
C VAL A 13 12.14 1.11 -15.94
N ALA A 14 13.42 1.24 -15.59
CA ALA A 14 13.84 1.28 -14.21
C ALA A 14 13.17 2.52 -13.60
N ALA A 15 11.99 2.32 -13.02
CA ALA A 15 11.32 3.33 -12.23
C ALA A 15 12.23 3.61 -11.03
N CYS A 16 13.06 4.64 -11.15
CA CYS A 16 13.79 5.19 -10.03
C CYS A 16 12.72 5.80 -9.13
N ALA A 17 12.23 5.01 -8.16
CA ALA A 17 11.27 5.49 -7.18
C ALA A 17 11.84 6.78 -6.57
N PRO A 18 11.09 7.89 -6.55
CA PRO A 18 11.55 9.11 -5.91
C PRO A 18 11.98 8.76 -4.50
N LYS A 19 13.22 9.14 -4.12
CA LYS A 19 13.72 8.96 -2.75
C LYS A 19 12.74 9.67 -1.83
N SER A 20 11.84 8.91 -1.22
CA SER A 20 10.91 9.45 -0.26
C SER A 20 11.74 10.07 0.88
N GLY A 21 11.28 11.19 1.42
CA GLY A 21 12.04 11.86 2.47
C GLY A 21 12.16 10.94 3.68
N LEU A 22 13.36 10.48 4.01
CA LEU A 22 13.62 9.74 5.25
C LEU A 22 13.51 10.70 6.44
N ALA A 23 12.63 10.41 7.40
CA ALA A 23 12.48 11.24 8.59
C ALA A 23 11.95 10.44 9.78
N ASP A 24 12.44 10.78 10.98
CA ASP A 24 11.91 10.22 12.24
C ASP A 24 10.40 10.52 12.39
N LEU A 25 9.68 9.69 13.13
CA LEU A 25 8.31 9.97 13.58
C LEU A 25 8.28 11.28 14.38
N SER A 26 7.37 12.17 13.99
CA SER A 26 7.10 13.44 14.66
C SER A 26 6.42 13.24 16.02
N LYS A 27 6.32 14.32 16.81
CA LYS A 27 5.65 14.25 18.12
C LYS A 27 4.16 13.98 17.96
N GLU A 28 3.56 14.55 16.92
CA GLU A 28 2.15 14.45 16.59
C GLU A 28 1.81 13.03 16.13
N GLU A 29 2.63 12.42 15.28
CA GLU A 29 2.46 11.02 14.86
C GLU A 29 2.59 10.07 16.05
N LYS A 30 3.54 10.30 16.95
CA LYS A 30 3.69 9.49 18.17
C LYS A 30 2.50 9.67 19.11
N ALA A 31 1.94 10.87 19.22
CA ALA A 31 0.76 11.10 20.04
C ALA A 31 -0.43 10.28 19.52
N LEU A 32 -0.69 10.34 18.20
CA LEU A 32 -1.73 9.56 17.52
C LEU A 32 -1.54 8.05 17.72
N ILE A 33 -0.32 7.54 17.56
CA ILE A 33 0.00 6.12 17.78
C ILE A 33 -0.28 5.70 19.23
N ASN A 34 0.01 6.56 20.21
CA ASN A 34 -0.09 6.25 21.63
C ASN A 34 -1.49 6.50 22.24
N GLU A 35 -2.47 6.89 21.45
CA GLU A 35 -3.87 6.96 21.92
C GLU A 35 -4.33 5.59 22.44
N SER A 36 -5.29 5.56 23.36
CA SER A 36 -5.69 4.31 24.00
C SER A 36 -6.51 3.38 23.10
N ASP A 37 -7.12 3.92 22.05
CA ASP A 37 -7.96 3.12 21.14
C ASP A 37 -7.09 2.19 20.29
N SER A 38 -7.58 0.97 20.12
CA SER A 38 -6.97 -0.06 19.28
C SER A 38 -7.43 0.06 17.83
N LEU A 39 -8.67 0.53 17.61
CA LEU A 39 -9.21 0.81 16.30
C LEU A 39 -8.75 2.19 15.85
N MET A 40 -8.10 2.27 14.69
CA MET A 40 -7.68 3.55 14.12
C MET A 40 -8.80 4.12 13.27
N HIS A 41 -8.97 5.44 13.33
CA HIS A 41 -9.88 6.15 12.45
C HIS A 41 -9.41 6.05 10.99
N VAL A 42 -10.25 5.47 10.13
CA VAL A 42 -9.94 5.33 8.71
C VAL A 42 -10.35 6.60 8.00
N PHE A 43 -9.35 7.30 7.46
CA PHE A 43 -9.50 8.52 6.69
C PHE A 43 -10.21 8.22 5.38
N THR A 44 -11.17 9.06 5.03
CA THR A 44 -12.05 8.97 3.86
C THR A 44 -11.92 10.21 2.99
N VAL A 45 -12.24 10.06 1.70
CA VAL A 45 -12.31 11.20 0.78
C VAL A 45 -13.54 12.10 1.02
N THR A 46 -14.49 11.64 1.82
CA THR A 46 -15.73 12.36 2.14
C THR A 46 -15.57 13.37 3.28
N ASP A 47 -14.61 13.17 4.18
CA ASP A 47 -14.25 14.18 5.18
C ASP A 47 -13.31 15.21 4.55
N SER A 48 -13.67 16.49 4.55
CA SER A 48 -12.87 17.53 3.90
C SER A 48 -11.45 17.74 4.48
N SER A 49 -11.18 17.25 5.69
CA SER A 49 -9.89 17.44 6.38
C SER A 49 -8.84 16.37 6.09
N GLU A 50 -9.25 15.24 5.51
CA GLU A 50 -8.46 14.02 5.37
C GLU A 50 -7.78 13.80 4.00
N PRO A 51 -8.38 14.22 2.86
CA PRO A 51 -7.79 14.01 1.54
C PRO A 51 -6.36 14.52 1.41
N ALA A 52 -6.00 15.59 2.11
CA ALA A 52 -4.64 16.12 2.08
C ALA A 52 -3.60 15.08 2.52
N VAL A 53 -3.92 14.23 3.50
CA VAL A 53 -3.04 13.14 3.95
C VAL A 53 -3.08 11.97 2.96
N LEU A 54 -4.27 11.59 2.49
CA LEU A 54 -4.47 10.49 1.52
C LEU A 54 -3.79 10.75 0.16
N ARG A 55 -3.56 12.02 -0.18
CA ARG A 55 -2.94 12.48 -1.43
C ARG A 55 -1.48 12.88 -1.27
N ALA A 56 -0.93 12.86 -0.05
CA ALA A 56 0.46 13.21 0.18
C ALA A 56 1.40 12.03 -0.09
N GLN A 57 2.59 12.30 -0.60
CA GLN A 57 3.63 11.30 -0.70
C GLN A 57 4.17 10.98 0.70
N SER A 58 4.20 9.70 1.05
CA SER A 58 4.66 9.21 2.35
C SER A 58 6.17 9.18 2.48
N LYS A 59 6.63 9.40 3.72
CA LYS A 59 8.04 9.40 4.12
C LYS A 59 8.48 8.03 4.60
N ASP A 60 9.71 7.64 4.27
CA ASP A 60 10.33 6.43 4.82
C ASP A 60 10.48 6.55 6.36
N LEU A 61 10.25 5.43 7.03
CA LEU A 61 10.53 5.22 8.45
C LEU A 61 12.03 4.98 8.65
N THR A 62 12.62 5.60 9.66
CA THR A 62 14.04 5.41 9.97
C THR A 62 14.29 4.09 10.69
N ALA A 63 15.54 3.62 10.68
CA ALA A 63 15.93 2.45 11.48
C ALA A 63 15.56 2.61 12.96
N LYS A 64 15.65 3.83 13.49
CA LYS A 64 15.26 4.16 14.86
C LYS A 64 13.75 4.00 15.06
N ASP A 65 12.93 4.49 14.12
CA ASP A 65 11.48 4.31 14.18
C ASP A 65 11.09 2.83 14.10
N LEU A 66 11.69 2.06 13.19
CA LEU A 66 11.40 0.61 13.03
C LEU A 66 11.70 -0.20 14.29
N LYS A 67 12.65 0.26 15.12
CA LYS A 67 13.00 -0.33 16.42
C LYS A 67 12.22 0.22 17.59
N SER A 68 11.34 1.20 17.37
CA SER A 68 10.61 1.87 18.43
C SER A 68 9.38 1.08 18.88
N PRO A 69 8.97 1.23 20.16
CA PRO A 69 7.67 0.74 20.62
C PRO A 69 6.50 1.30 19.81
N GLU A 70 6.61 2.55 19.34
CA GLU A 70 5.58 3.20 18.52
C GLU A 70 5.36 2.47 17.19
N PHE A 71 6.41 1.96 16.54
CA PHE A 71 6.25 1.15 15.34
C PHE A 71 5.49 -0.16 15.62
N GLN A 72 5.81 -0.84 16.71
CA GLN A 72 5.11 -2.07 17.09
C GLN A 72 3.63 -1.81 17.43
N ALA A 73 3.35 -0.72 18.15
CA ALA A 73 1.99 -0.30 18.45
C ALA A 73 1.22 0.06 17.17
N LEU A 74 1.83 0.81 16.26
CA LEU A 74 1.22 1.17 14.98
C LEU A 74 0.89 -0.06 14.14
N VAL A 75 1.83 -1.01 14.01
CA VAL A 75 1.59 -2.27 13.28
C VAL A 75 0.44 -3.05 13.90
N ALA A 76 0.39 -3.18 15.22
CA ALA A 76 -0.69 -3.90 15.91
C ALA A 76 -2.06 -3.24 15.68
N LYS A 77 -2.12 -1.90 15.78
CA LYS A 77 -3.36 -1.14 15.56
C LYS A 77 -3.84 -1.16 14.12
N MET A 78 -2.94 -1.00 13.14
CA MET A 78 -3.29 -1.11 11.72
C MET A 78 -3.79 -2.51 11.38
N LYS A 79 -3.15 -3.56 11.93
CA LYS A 79 -3.63 -4.95 11.78
C LYS A 79 -5.02 -5.14 12.37
N TYR A 80 -5.25 -4.64 13.59
CA TYR A 80 -6.57 -4.70 14.21
C TYR A 80 -7.62 -3.96 13.36
N THR A 81 -7.27 -2.79 12.84
CA THR A 81 -8.17 -1.95 12.04
C THR A 81 -8.59 -2.62 10.73
N VAL A 82 -7.65 -3.18 9.96
CA VAL A 82 -8.00 -3.86 8.70
C VAL A 82 -8.72 -5.19 8.90
N GLN A 83 -8.57 -5.82 10.07
CA GLN A 83 -9.25 -7.07 10.43
C GLN A 83 -10.62 -6.84 11.08
N ASP A 84 -10.93 -5.61 11.47
CA ASP A 84 -12.21 -5.30 12.10
C ASP A 84 -13.35 -5.70 11.15
N PRO A 85 -14.38 -6.44 11.60
CA PRO A 85 -15.46 -6.91 10.72
C PRO A 85 -16.26 -5.79 10.04
N SER A 86 -16.21 -4.55 10.55
CA SER A 86 -16.77 -3.38 9.87
C SER A 86 -15.94 -2.93 8.67
N GLN A 87 -14.67 -3.32 8.61
CA GLN A 87 -13.71 -3.03 7.56
C GLN A 87 -13.47 -4.31 6.75
N ASN A 88 -14.18 -4.49 5.63
CA ASN A 88 -13.96 -5.63 4.72
C ASN A 88 -12.65 -5.47 3.90
N GLY A 89 -11.53 -5.24 4.58
CA GLY A 89 -10.23 -4.92 3.98
C GLY A 89 -9.32 -6.15 3.85
N VAL A 90 -8.56 -6.20 2.75
CA VAL A 90 -7.44 -7.16 2.55
C VAL A 90 -6.08 -6.47 2.63
N GLY A 91 -6.07 -5.16 2.86
CA GLY A 91 -4.90 -4.32 3.03
C GLY A 91 -5.27 -2.95 3.62
N ILE A 92 -4.30 -2.29 4.21
CA ILE A 92 -4.40 -0.89 4.66
C ILE A 92 -3.02 -0.23 4.65
N ALA A 93 -2.96 1.04 4.26
CA ALA A 93 -1.77 1.87 4.28
C ALA A 93 -1.81 2.92 5.40
N ALA A 94 -0.66 3.27 5.97
CA ALA A 94 -0.58 4.22 7.08
C ALA A 94 -1.23 5.60 6.79
N PRO A 95 -1.20 6.15 5.55
CA PRO A 95 -1.93 7.38 5.24
C PRO A 95 -3.43 7.28 5.48
N GLN A 96 -4.01 6.08 5.33
CA GLN A 96 -5.44 5.84 5.59
C GLN A 96 -5.79 5.91 7.07
N VAL A 97 -4.81 5.90 7.97
CA VAL A 97 -5.02 6.09 9.42
C VAL A 97 -4.36 7.37 9.93
N GLY A 98 -4.15 8.34 9.03
CA GLY A 98 -3.64 9.67 9.37
C GLY A 98 -2.11 9.79 9.47
N LEU A 99 -1.35 8.72 9.21
CA LEU A 99 0.11 8.74 9.27
C LEU A 99 0.74 8.70 7.88
N ASN A 100 1.34 9.80 7.44
CA ASN A 100 1.96 9.88 6.12
C ASN A 100 3.36 9.21 6.07
N ARG A 101 3.40 7.91 6.38
CA ARG A 101 4.60 7.06 6.48
C ARG A 101 4.50 5.83 5.59
N ARG A 102 5.63 5.35 5.10
CA ARG A 102 5.68 4.19 4.21
C ARG A 102 5.54 2.89 5.01
N LEU A 103 4.32 2.57 5.39
CA LEU A 103 3.94 1.34 6.06
C LEU A 103 2.60 0.87 5.51
N ILE A 104 2.53 -0.41 5.17
CA ILE A 104 1.29 -1.08 4.76
C ILE A 104 1.14 -2.38 5.55
N ILE A 105 -0.10 -2.79 5.76
CA ILE A 105 -0.47 -4.14 6.19
C ILE A 105 -1.17 -4.81 5.01
N VAL A 106 -0.78 -6.04 4.68
CA VAL A 106 -1.36 -6.81 3.57
C VAL A 106 -1.72 -8.21 4.05
N CYS A 107 -2.93 -8.68 3.71
CA CYS A 107 -3.31 -10.09 3.83
C CYS A 107 -2.62 -10.91 2.74
N ARG A 108 -1.73 -11.82 3.14
CA ARG A 108 -1.02 -12.74 2.24
C ARG A 108 -1.87 -13.97 1.95
N LEU A 109 -2.89 -13.78 1.11
CA LEU A 109 -3.80 -14.84 0.64
C LEU A 109 -3.08 -16.01 -0.08
N ASP A 110 -1.84 -15.78 -0.51
CA ASP A 110 -0.96 -16.77 -1.12
C ASP A 110 -0.20 -17.64 -0.10
N LYS A 111 -0.29 -17.34 1.20
CA LYS A 111 0.40 -18.06 2.27
C LYS A 111 -0.59 -18.87 3.14
N PRO A 112 -0.17 -20.02 3.72
CA PRO A 112 -1.01 -20.78 4.63
C PRO A 112 -1.50 -19.93 5.82
N GLY A 113 -2.80 -19.97 6.11
CA GLY A 113 -3.41 -19.20 7.18
C GLY A 113 -3.61 -17.71 6.86
N GLU A 114 -3.37 -17.30 5.60
CA GLU A 114 -3.69 -15.97 5.06
C GLU A 114 -3.28 -14.79 5.98
N PRO A 115 -2.01 -14.77 6.46
CA PRO A 115 -1.60 -13.87 7.52
C PRO A 115 -1.61 -12.41 7.05
N PHE A 116 -1.96 -11.51 7.96
CA PHE A 116 -1.73 -10.07 7.78
C PHE A 116 -0.28 -9.73 8.17
N GLU A 117 0.50 -9.35 7.18
CA GLU A 117 1.93 -9.02 7.30
C GLU A 117 2.16 -7.52 7.15
N ALA A 118 3.15 -7.00 7.88
CA ALA A 118 3.51 -5.59 7.85
C ALA A 118 4.73 -5.37 6.96
N TYR A 119 4.65 -4.39 6.08
CA TYR A 119 5.72 -4.04 5.15
C TYR A 119 6.14 -2.60 5.37
N ALA A 120 7.35 -2.42 5.90
CA ALA A 120 7.95 -1.11 6.12
C ALA A 120 8.78 -0.66 4.91
N ASN A 121 8.66 0.62 4.57
CA ASN A 121 9.30 1.25 3.42
C ASN A 121 9.13 0.45 2.10
N PRO A 122 7.93 -0.10 1.80
CA PRO A 122 7.78 -0.95 0.62
C PRO A 122 7.82 -0.11 -0.66
N VAL A 123 8.40 -0.67 -1.71
CA VAL A 123 8.39 -0.12 -3.07
C VAL A 123 8.21 -1.26 -4.08
N LEU A 124 7.58 -0.95 -5.21
CA LEU A 124 7.51 -1.85 -6.36
C LEU A 124 8.85 -1.77 -7.10
N ASP A 125 9.69 -2.80 -6.98
CA ASP A 125 10.99 -2.90 -7.65
C ASP A 125 10.81 -3.26 -9.13
N SER A 126 9.79 -4.09 -9.45
CA SER A 126 9.40 -4.41 -10.81
C SER A 126 7.92 -4.80 -10.91
N LEU A 127 7.34 -4.59 -12.09
CA LEU A 127 6.02 -5.04 -12.50
C LEU A 127 6.13 -5.69 -13.88
N TRP A 128 5.50 -6.84 -14.08
CA TRP A 128 5.50 -7.54 -15.38
C TRP A 128 4.29 -8.45 -15.54
N GLY A 129 4.20 -9.12 -16.69
CA GLY A 129 3.08 -9.96 -17.08
C GLY A 129 1.99 -9.18 -17.79
N GLU A 130 0.82 -9.79 -17.92
CA GLU A 130 -0.33 -9.14 -18.54
C GLU A 130 -0.91 -8.06 -17.62
N THR A 131 -1.65 -7.13 -18.23
CA THR A 131 -2.49 -6.21 -17.47
C THR A 131 -3.81 -6.90 -17.16
N ILE A 132 -4.06 -7.13 -15.87
CA ILE A 132 -5.29 -7.74 -15.38
C ILE A 132 -6.23 -6.62 -14.94
N ILE A 133 -7.40 -6.55 -15.57
CA ILE A 133 -8.51 -5.73 -15.09
C ILE A 133 -9.21 -6.48 -13.96
N GLY A 134 -9.44 -5.81 -12.84
CA GLY A 134 -10.14 -6.40 -11.71
C GLY A 134 -10.82 -5.35 -10.85
N ARG A 135 -11.89 -5.76 -10.18
CA ARG A 135 -12.66 -4.90 -9.28
C ARG A 135 -11.82 -4.53 -8.06
N GLU A 136 -11.76 -3.24 -7.76
CA GLU A 136 -11.20 -2.69 -6.54
C GLU A 136 -12.25 -1.86 -5.80
N GLY A 137 -12.11 -1.83 -4.47
CA GLY A 137 -12.71 -0.87 -3.57
C GLY A 137 -11.63 -0.36 -2.62
N CYS A 138 -11.95 0.62 -1.79
CA CYS A 138 -11.01 1.19 -0.84
C CYS A 138 -11.75 1.60 0.43
N LEU A 139 -11.18 1.32 1.60
CA LEU A 139 -11.75 1.77 2.88
C LEU A 139 -11.87 3.31 2.94
N SER A 140 -10.98 4.02 2.25
CA SER A 140 -11.00 5.48 2.16
C SER A 140 -11.97 6.05 1.12
N ILE A 141 -12.62 5.21 0.31
CA ILE A 141 -13.63 5.62 -0.68
C ILE A 141 -14.85 4.69 -0.53
N PRO A 142 -15.64 4.86 0.55
CA PRO A 142 -16.79 4.00 0.81
C PRO A 142 -17.85 4.13 -0.29
N GLY A 143 -18.56 3.03 -0.56
CA GLY A 143 -19.67 2.99 -1.51
C GLY A 143 -19.30 3.03 -3.00
N LEU A 144 -18.03 3.21 -3.36
CA LEU A 144 -17.58 3.23 -4.77
C LEU A 144 -16.69 2.03 -5.10
N ARG A 145 -16.82 1.51 -6.31
CA ARG A 145 -15.96 0.47 -6.89
C ARG A 145 -15.49 0.87 -8.27
N GLY A 146 -14.41 0.21 -8.72
CA GLY A 146 -13.91 0.40 -10.08
C GLY A 146 -13.19 -0.80 -10.64
N ASN A 147 -13.14 -0.90 -11.96
CA ASN A 147 -12.32 -1.88 -12.67
C ASN A 147 -10.95 -1.28 -12.93
N VAL A 148 -9.95 -1.74 -12.19
CA VAL A 148 -8.61 -1.15 -12.19
C VAL A 148 -7.62 -2.06 -12.91
N PRO A 149 -6.86 -1.55 -13.89
CA PRO A 149 -5.79 -2.30 -14.53
C PRO A 149 -4.58 -2.40 -13.59
N ARG A 150 -4.08 -3.63 -13.38
CA ARG A 150 -2.87 -3.92 -12.58
C ARG A 150 -1.97 -4.90 -13.31
N SER A 151 -0.67 -4.85 -13.07
CA SER A 151 0.23 -5.88 -13.56
C SER A 151 0.02 -7.19 -12.82
N GLU A 152 0.07 -8.31 -13.53
CA GLU A 152 -0.12 -9.65 -12.97
C GLU A 152 0.93 -9.99 -11.91
N PHE A 153 2.19 -9.58 -12.10
CA PHE A 153 3.28 -9.89 -11.18
C PHE A 153 3.97 -8.63 -10.66
N ALA A 154 4.48 -8.71 -9.43
CA ALA A 154 5.27 -7.66 -8.82
C ALA A 154 6.43 -8.23 -7.99
N ILE A 155 7.56 -7.52 -7.98
CA ILE A 155 8.59 -7.66 -6.93
C ILE A 155 8.41 -6.49 -5.98
N VAL A 156 8.09 -6.80 -4.73
CA VAL A 156 7.97 -5.82 -3.65
C VAL A 156 9.26 -5.85 -2.84
N ARG A 157 9.97 -4.73 -2.82
CA ARG A 157 11.14 -4.54 -1.98
C ARG A 157 10.76 -3.76 -0.74
N HIS A 158 11.17 -4.21 0.44
CA HIS A 158 10.83 -3.58 1.71
C HIS A 158 11.97 -3.72 2.73
N THR A 159 11.86 -3.02 3.86
CA THR A 159 12.78 -3.16 4.98
C THR A 159 12.19 -4.12 6.01
N ASN A 160 12.97 -5.10 6.45
CA ASN A 160 12.61 -5.95 7.57
C ASN A 160 12.80 -5.16 8.89
N PRO A 161 11.77 -4.96 9.72
CA PRO A 161 11.89 -4.16 10.95
C PRO A 161 12.75 -4.82 12.03
N GLU A 162 12.96 -6.15 11.99
CA GLU A 162 13.77 -6.91 12.94
C GLU A 162 15.25 -6.96 12.55
N THR A 163 15.58 -7.12 11.27
CA THR A 163 16.98 -7.18 10.81
C THR A 163 17.50 -5.85 10.29
N LEU A 164 16.60 -4.93 9.89
CA LEU A 164 16.87 -3.70 9.14
C LEU A 164 17.43 -3.95 7.73
N GLU A 165 17.42 -5.20 7.28
CA GLU A 165 17.87 -5.58 5.95
C GLU A 165 16.77 -5.34 4.92
N THR A 166 17.18 -5.23 3.65
CA THR A 166 16.27 -5.13 2.53
C THR A 166 15.86 -6.52 2.07
N GLU A 167 14.56 -6.77 2.03
CA GLU A 167 13.97 -8.02 1.56
C GLU A 167 13.18 -7.80 0.27
N ARG A 168 12.91 -8.89 -0.45
CA ARG A 168 12.12 -8.89 -1.68
C ARG A 168 11.14 -10.05 -1.70
N ASP A 169 9.88 -9.73 -1.91
CA ASP A 169 8.81 -10.69 -2.14
C ASP A 169 8.39 -10.64 -3.61
N THR A 170 8.27 -11.82 -4.23
CA THR A 170 7.62 -11.96 -5.54
C THR A 170 6.18 -12.37 -5.30
N VAL A 171 5.24 -11.57 -5.82
CA VAL A 171 3.80 -11.79 -5.68
C VAL A 171 3.11 -11.75 -7.03
N SER A 172 1.95 -12.39 -7.13
CA SER A 172 1.20 -12.49 -8.38
C SER A 172 -0.31 -12.31 -8.17
N ALA A 173 -1.03 -12.16 -9.29
CA ALA A 173 -2.47 -12.10 -9.40
C ALA A 173 -3.10 -11.13 -8.37
N TYR A 174 -4.02 -11.64 -7.55
CA TYR A 174 -4.76 -10.80 -6.60
C TYR A 174 -3.85 -10.22 -5.50
N VAL A 175 -2.85 -10.96 -5.02
CA VAL A 175 -1.91 -10.43 -4.02
C VAL A 175 -1.03 -9.33 -4.61
N ALA A 176 -0.56 -9.47 -5.86
CA ALA A 176 0.14 -8.39 -6.56
C ALA A 176 -0.73 -7.14 -6.72
N ARG A 177 -2.04 -7.29 -6.95
CA ARG A 177 -3.00 -6.18 -6.98
C ARG A 177 -3.09 -5.47 -5.64
N ILE A 178 -3.21 -6.22 -4.53
CA ILE A 178 -3.26 -5.63 -3.18
C ILE A 178 -1.99 -4.79 -2.93
N PHE A 179 -0.80 -5.34 -3.19
CA PHE A 179 0.44 -4.56 -3.01
C PHE A 179 0.50 -3.31 -3.89
N GLN A 180 0.07 -3.39 -5.15
CA GLN A 180 0.02 -2.23 -6.02
C GLN A 180 -0.96 -1.16 -5.48
N HIS A 181 -2.10 -1.57 -4.94
CA HIS A 181 -3.08 -0.68 -4.30
C HIS A 181 -2.51 -0.01 -3.05
N GLU A 182 -1.97 -0.79 -2.10
CA GLU A 182 -1.46 -0.23 -0.85
C GLU A 182 -0.22 0.65 -1.06
N ILE A 183 0.64 0.31 -2.03
CA ILE A 183 1.81 1.14 -2.36
C ILE A 183 1.41 2.43 -3.09
N ASP A 184 0.31 2.43 -3.83
CA ASP A 184 -0.24 3.67 -4.41
C ASP A 184 -0.67 4.67 -3.34
N HIS A 185 -1.31 4.20 -2.26
CA HIS A 185 -1.64 5.05 -1.11
C HIS A 185 -0.41 5.75 -0.53
N LEU A 186 0.74 5.06 -0.46
CA LEU A 186 2.00 5.66 0.00
C LEU A 186 2.55 6.75 -0.95
N ASN A 187 2.02 6.82 -2.17
CA ASN A 187 2.42 7.79 -3.19
C ASN A 187 1.32 8.84 -3.43
N GLY A 188 0.25 8.85 -2.62
CA GLY A 188 -0.88 9.77 -2.79
C GLY A 188 -1.81 9.45 -3.95
N ILE A 189 -1.70 8.23 -4.51
CA ILE A 189 -2.49 7.76 -5.64
C ILE A 189 -3.65 6.92 -5.09
N LEU A 190 -4.86 7.23 -5.53
CA LEU A 190 -6.06 6.44 -5.23
C LEU A 190 -6.44 5.61 -6.46
N TYR A 191 -7.16 4.51 -6.25
CA TYR A 191 -7.55 3.65 -7.37
C TYR A 191 -8.43 4.37 -8.41
N THR A 192 -9.17 5.40 -7.98
CA THR A 192 -9.99 6.27 -8.84
C THR A 192 -9.16 7.14 -9.79
N ASP A 193 -7.86 7.29 -9.57
CA ASP A 193 -6.97 7.96 -10.52
C ASP A 193 -6.50 7.02 -11.65
N ARG A 194 -6.76 5.71 -11.51
CA ARG A 194 -6.31 4.66 -12.46
C ARG A 194 -7.39 4.17 -13.39
N THR A 195 -8.64 4.57 -13.20
CA THR A 195 -9.76 4.11 -14.00
C THR A 195 -10.88 5.13 -14.05
N GLU A 196 -11.60 5.15 -15.18
CA GLU A 196 -12.87 5.88 -15.34
C GLU A 196 -14.08 4.94 -15.23
N ASP A 197 -13.84 3.61 -15.21
CA ASP A 197 -14.88 2.59 -15.06
C ASP A 197 -15.20 2.41 -13.57
N LEU A 198 -16.03 3.34 -13.06
CA LEU A 198 -16.45 3.46 -11.68
C LEU A 198 -17.97 3.32 -11.54
N TRP A 199 -18.42 2.67 -10.47
CA TRP A 199 -19.84 2.52 -10.13
C TRP A 199 -20.06 2.48 -8.62
N SER A 200 -21.25 2.89 -8.17
CA SER A 200 -21.66 2.78 -6.77
C SER A 200 -22.07 1.35 -6.42
N GLU A 201 -21.82 0.90 -5.19
CA GLU A 201 -22.30 -0.41 -4.72
C GLU A 201 -23.80 -0.46 -4.41
N GLU A 202 -24.45 0.70 -4.33
CA GLU A 202 -25.89 0.82 -4.03
C GLU A 202 -26.79 0.58 -5.26
N GLU A 203 -26.20 0.36 -6.45
CA GLU A 203 -26.88 0.02 -7.71
C GLU A 203 -26.60 -1.43 -8.13
#